data_AF-A0A8W4F8J1-F1
#
_entry.id   AF-A0A8W4F8J1-F1
#
_cell.length_a   1.000
_cell.length_b   1.000
_cell.length_c   1.000
_cell.angle_alpha   90.00
_cell.angle_beta   90.00
_cell.angle_gamma   90.00
#
_symmetry.space_group_name_H-M   'P 1'
#
loop_
_entity.id
_entity.type
_entity.pdbx_description
1 polymer ?
#
loop_
_entity_poly.entity_id
_entity_poly.type
_entity_poly.pdbx_seq_one_letter_code
_entity_poly.pdbx_strand_id
1 'polypeptide(L)'
;MAFELLDRVGGLGRFQVLQTVALVVPIMWLTTQSMVENFSAAVPSHRCWAPLLDNSTAQASVSGAPNPEALLAVSIPPGLNQEPHQCLRFRQPQWHLLDPNATATNWSEAATEPCVDGWVYDRSVFTSTIVMEWDLVCDSQALKPMAQSIYLAGILVGAAVCGQASDRWLAESARWLLITGRLEWGLRELQRVAAMNGKRAVGDTLTIEVLLSAMQEELSVGQAPATLSTLLCTPGLGLRTCVSTLCWFAFGFTFYGLALDLQALGSNIFLLQALIGVVDIPAKICTLLLLSRLGRRPMQVASLVLAGLCILANMLVPHEMGALRSALAVLGLGGVGAAFTCITVYTGELFPTVIRMTAVGLGQMAARGGAILGPLVRLLGVHGASLPLLVYGAVPVLIGLAALLLPETQSLPLPDTIHDVQSQAVKKATRDTQGHLVLKCTRF
;
A
#
# COMPACT_ATOMS: atom_id res chain seq x y z
N MET A 1 22.52 28.02 -10.11
CA MET A 1 22.36 28.70 -11.42
C MET A 1 21.57 27.92 -12.47
N ALA A 2 21.53 26.57 -12.50
CA ALA A 2 20.67 25.84 -13.45
C ALA A 2 19.16 26.17 -13.34
N PHE A 3 18.68 26.50 -12.13
CA PHE A 3 17.32 26.98 -11.92
C PHE A 3 17.03 28.32 -12.60
N GLU A 4 17.99 29.24 -12.71
CA GLU A 4 17.79 30.54 -13.38
C GLU A 4 17.66 30.40 -14.90
N LEU A 5 18.36 29.43 -15.51
CA LEU A 5 18.19 29.08 -16.92
C LEU A 5 16.79 28.51 -17.19
N LEU A 6 16.30 27.63 -16.31
CA LEU A 6 14.94 27.09 -16.36
C LEU A 6 13.88 28.18 -16.19
N ASP A 7 14.12 29.15 -15.31
CA ASP A 7 13.19 30.27 -15.07
C ASP A 7 13.14 31.22 -16.27
N ARG A 8 14.29 31.48 -16.92
CA ARG A 8 14.38 32.20 -18.20
C ARG A 8 13.58 31.52 -19.31
N VAL A 9 13.62 30.19 -19.40
CA VAL A 9 12.86 29.38 -20.37
C VAL A 9 11.37 29.25 -20.00
N GLY A 10 10.99 29.59 -18.76
CA GLY A 10 9.63 29.62 -18.24
C GLY A 10 9.31 28.37 -17.40
N GLY A 11 9.25 28.54 -16.07
CA GLY A 11 9.05 27.46 -15.09
C GLY A 11 7.63 26.86 -15.02
N LEU A 12 6.64 27.49 -15.64
CA LEU A 12 5.22 27.04 -15.72
C LEU A 12 4.62 27.22 -17.13
N GLY A 13 5.43 27.01 -18.17
CA GLY A 13 5.03 27.11 -19.56
C GLY A 13 4.20 25.91 -20.07
N ARG A 14 3.75 26.01 -21.33
CA ARG A 14 2.91 24.98 -21.99
C ARG A 14 3.55 23.60 -22.01
N PHE A 15 4.88 23.53 -22.07
CA PHE A 15 5.62 22.27 -22.03
C PHE A 15 5.44 21.53 -20.71
N GLN A 16 5.59 22.20 -19.56
CA GLN A 16 5.39 21.56 -18.25
C GLN A 16 3.93 21.13 -18.08
N VAL A 17 2.96 21.96 -18.49
CA VAL A 17 1.54 21.59 -18.43
C VAL A 17 1.26 20.32 -19.25
N LEU A 18 1.76 20.26 -20.48
CA LEU A 18 1.58 19.09 -21.35
C LEU A 18 2.23 17.84 -20.74
N GLN A 19 3.43 17.97 -20.19
CA GLN A 19 4.14 16.88 -19.53
C GLN A 19 3.43 16.41 -18.26
N THR A 20 2.91 17.33 -17.45
CA THR A 20 2.11 16.99 -16.26
C THR A 20 0.83 16.26 -16.65
N VAL A 21 0.09 16.74 -17.66
CA VAL A 21 -1.13 16.06 -18.13
C VAL A 21 -0.81 14.67 -18.67
N ALA A 22 0.26 14.54 -19.46
CA ALA A 22 0.71 13.26 -20.02
C ALA A 22 1.12 12.25 -18.93
N LEU A 23 1.60 12.70 -17.77
CA LEU A 23 1.92 11.85 -16.62
C LEU A 23 0.70 11.53 -15.75
N VAL A 24 -0.18 12.50 -15.53
CA VAL A 24 -1.35 12.34 -14.65
C VAL A 24 -2.34 11.34 -15.22
N VAL A 25 -2.60 11.36 -16.54
CA VAL A 25 -3.61 10.48 -17.16
C VAL A 25 -3.29 8.98 -16.97
N PRO A 26 -2.07 8.49 -17.27
CA PRO A 26 -1.71 7.09 -17.00
C PRO A 26 -1.70 6.73 -15.52
N ILE A 27 -1.28 7.65 -14.65
CA ILE A 27 -1.27 7.41 -13.18
C ILE A 27 -2.70 7.22 -12.67
N MET A 28 -3.62 8.10 -13.08
CA MET A 28 -5.03 7.99 -12.72
C MET A 28 -5.61 6.66 -13.20
N TRP A 29 -5.35 6.29 -14.46
CA TRP A 29 -5.79 5.01 -15.02
C TRP A 29 -5.27 3.80 -14.21
N LEU A 30 -3.97 3.77 -13.92
CA LEU A 30 -3.35 2.68 -13.16
C LEU A 30 -3.95 2.55 -11.76
N THR A 31 -4.15 3.67 -11.07
CA THR A 31 -4.74 3.66 -9.71
C THR A 31 -6.19 3.19 -9.71
N THR A 32 -6.97 3.53 -10.74
CA THR A 32 -8.35 3.01 -10.87
C THR A 32 -8.38 1.52 -11.11
N GLN A 33 -7.48 0.97 -11.94
CA GLN A 33 -7.42 -0.47 -12.22
C GLN A 33 -7.15 -1.29 -10.95
N SER A 34 -6.24 -0.83 -10.09
CA SER A 34 -5.95 -1.51 -8.82
C SER A 34 -7.14 -1.60 -7.87
N MET A 35 -8.08 -0.65 -7.91
CA MET A 35 -9.25 -0.66 -7.01
C MET A 35 -10.45 -1.42 -7.60
N VAL A 36 -10.49 -1.62 -8.93
CA VAL A 36 -11.57 -2.38 -9.60
C VAL A 36 -11.61 -3.83 -9.12
N GLU A 37 -10.45 -4.44 -8.83
CA GLU A 37 -10.35 -5.83 -8.34
C GLU A 37 -11.15 -6.07 -7.06
N ASN A 38 -11.31 -5.08 -6.19
CA ASN A 38 -12.13 -5.21 -4.98
C ASN A 38 -13.59 -5.52 -5.27
N PHE A 39 -14.09 -5.03 -6.39
CA PHE A 39 -15.48 -5.20 -6.81
C PHE A 39 -15.63 -6.37 -7.78
N SER A 40 -14.71 -6.53 -8.73
CA SER A 40 -14.78 -7.60 -9.73
C SER A 40 -14.43 -8.99 -9.16
N ALA A 41 -13.59 -9.06 -8.13
CA ALA A 41 -13.22 -10.30 -7.45
C ALA A 41 -13.81 -10.40 -6.02
N ALA A 42 -14.92 -9.69 -5.76
CA ALA A 42 -15.66 -9.84 -4.51
C ALA A 42 -16.17 -11.29 -4.36
N VAL A 43 -16.03 -11.86 -3.16
CA VAL A 43 -16.59 -13.16 -2.79
C VAL A 43 -17.97 -12.91 -2.20
N PRO A 44 -19.08 -13.24 -2.89
CA PRO A 44 -20.41 -13.16 -2.30
C PRO A 44 -20.65 -14.32 -1.33
N SER A 45 -21.70 -14.19 -0.52
CA SER A 45 -22.23 -15.31 0.26
C SER A 45 -22.56 -16.47 -0.68
N HIS A 46 -22.11 -17.66 -0.31
CA HIS A 46 -22.23 -18.85 -1.14
C HIS A 46 -22.46 -20.07 -0.27
N ARG A 47 -23.06 -21.09 -0.89
CA ARG A 47 -23.29 -22.39 -0.30
C ARG A 47 -23.06 -23.49 -1.32
N CYS A 48 -22.89 -24.73 -0.86
CA CYS A 48 -22.88 -25.86 -1.77
C CYS A 48 -24.19 -25.97 -2.55
N TRP A 49 -24.09 -26.40 -3.80
CA TRP A 49 -25.24 -26.87 -4.56
C TRP A 49 -25.76 -28.18 -3.94
N ALA A 50 -27.07 -28.25 -3.72
CA ALA A 50 -27.74 -29.38 -3.11
C ALA A 50 -28.86 -29.89 -4.02
N PRO A 51 -28.85 -31.17 -4.47
CA PRO A 51 -29.85 -31.68 -5.40
C PRO A 51 -31.29 -31.47 -4.92
N LEU A 52 -31.56 -31.70 -3.63
CA LEU A 52 -32.89 -31.55 -3.03
C LEU A 52 -33.42 -30.11 -3.03
N LEU A 53 -32.51 -29.12 -3.10
CA LEU A 53 -32.83 -27.70 -3.00
C LEU A 53 -32.83 -27.02 -4.37
N ASP A 54 -31.87 -27.38 -5.22
CA ASP A 54 -31.52 -26.64 -6.43
C ASP A 54 -31.91 -27.38 -7.72
N ASN A 55 -32.26 -28.67 -7.64
CA ASN A 55 -32.75 -29.44 -8.76
C ASN A 55 -34.27 -29.62 -8.66
N SER A 56 -35.01 -28.88 -9.48
CA SER A 56 -36.49 -28.90 -9.54
C SER A 56 -37.09 -30.30 -9.67
N THR A 57 -36.43 -31.18 -10.43
CA THR A 57 -36.84 -32.59 -10.60
C THR A 57 -36.67 -33.41 -9.32
N ALA A 58 -35.58 -33.20 -8.58
CA ALA A 58 -35.32 -33.88 -7.31
C ALA A 58 -36.21 -33.34 -6.19
N GLN A 59 -36.48 -32.04 -6.19
CA GLN A 59 -37.40 -31.40 -5.25
C GLN A 59 -38.85 -31.90 -5.44
N ALA A 60 -39.29 -32.08 -6.69
CA ALA A 60 -40.60 -32.64 -7.00
C ALA A 60 -40.75 -34.13 -6.64
N SER A 61 -39.64 -34.88 -6.54
CA SER A 61 -39.65 -36.29 -6.15
C SER A 61 -39.92 -36.51 -4.66
N VAL A 62 -39.80 -35.46 -3.83
CA VAL A 62 -40.10 -35.50 -2.40
C VAL A 62 -41.54 -35.03 -2.18
N SER A 63 -42.45 -35.99 -2.02
CA SER A 63 -43.87 -35.71 -1.74
C SER A 63 -44.01 -35.03 -0.37
N GLY A 64 -44.55 -33.81 -0.32
CA GLY A 64 -44.67 -33.04 0.93
C GLY A 64 -43.38 -32.32 1.35
N ALA A 65 -42.56 -31.91 0.37
CA ALA A 65 -41.30 -31.20 0.60
C ALA A 65 -41.45 -30.08 1.65
N PRO A 66 -40.68 -30.11 2.76
CA PRO A 66 -40.72 -29.07 3.77
C PRO A 66 -40.18 -27.75 3.20
N ASN A 67 -40.41 -26.63 3.90
CA ASN A 67 -39.95 -25.30 3.52
C ASN A 67 -38.46 -25.32 3.07
N PRO A 68 -38.03 -24.45 2.15
CA PRO A 68 -36.66 -24.42 1.63
C PRO A 68 -35.59 -24.30 2.75
N GLU A 69 -35.91 -23.66 3.87
CA GLU A 69 -35.02 -23.57 5.04
C GLU A 69 -34.79 -24.93 5.73
N ALA A 70 -35.83 -25.76 5.81
CA ALA A 70 -35.73 -27.11 6.37
C ALA A 70 -34.89 -28.02 5.47
N LEU A 71 -35.07 -27.94 4.16
CA LEU A 71 -34.25 -28.66 3.18
C LEU A 71 -32.79 -28.20 3.22
N LEU A 72 -32.54 -26.90 3.44
CA LEU A 72 -31.20 -26.35 3.62
C LEU A 72 -30.52 -26.93 4.87
N ALA A 73 -31.21 -26.93 6.01
CA ALA A 73 -30.70 -27.46 7.29
C ALA A 73 -30.38 -28.96 7.23
N VAL A 74 -31.15 -29.72 6.44
CA VAL A 74 -30.94 -31.16 6.21
C VAL A 74 -29.76 -31.44 5.27
N SER A 75 -29.44 -30.50 4.37
CA SER A 75 -28.44 -30.70 3.31
C SER A 75 -27.07 -30.11 3.66
N ILE A 76 -27.03 -29.04 4.45
CA ILE A 76 -25.81 -28.28 4.75
C ILE A 76 -25.66 -28.14 6.27
N PRO A 77 -24.48 -28.49 6.84
CA PRO A 77 -24.24 -28.30 8.26
C PRO A 77 -24.25 -26.81 8.64
N PRO A 78 -24.65 -26.48 9.88
CA PRO A 78 -24.50 -25.12 10.38
C PRO A 78 -23.02 -24.78 10.57
N GLY A 79 -22.64 -23.56 10.17
CA GLY A 79 -21.34 -22.95 10.43
C GLY A 79 -21.28 -22.27 11.80
N LEU A 80 -20.17 -21.56 12.06
CA LEU A 80 -19.89 -20.91 13.36
C LEU A 80 -20.97 -19.91 13.83
N ASN A 81 -21.73 -19.32 12.91
CA ASN A 81 -22.73 -18.30 13.20
C ASN A 81 -24.19 -18.77 12.98
N GLN A 82 -24.45 -20.09 13.00
CA GLN A 82 -25.74 -20.70 12.63
C GLN A 82 -26.16 -20.48 11.16
N GLU A 83 -25.34 -19.82 10.36
CA GLU A 83 -25.47 -19.76 8.90
C GLU A 83 -24.99 -21.07 8.25
N PRO A 84 -25.49 -21.43 7.05
CA PRO A 84 -25.04 -22.63 6.34
C PRO A 84 -23.54 -22.62 6.09
N HIS A 85 -22.88 -23.76 6.31
CA HIS A 85 -21.45 -23.90 6.02
C HIS A 85 -21.17 -23.69 4.52
N GLN A 86 -20.20 -22.84 4.20
CA GLN A 86 -19.97 -22.37 2.84
C GLN A 86 -19.26 -23.40 1.94
N CYS A 87 -18.46 -24.30 2.54
CA CYS A 87 -17.55 -25.22 1.83
C CYS A 87 -17.83 -26.71 2.00
N LEU A 88 -18.81 -27.08 2.84
CA LEU A 88 -19.09 -28.48 3.17
C LEU A 88 -20.58 -28.72 3.10
N ARG A 89 -20.96 -29.93 2.68
CA ARG A 89 -22.34 -30.42 2.71
C ARG A 89 -22.40 -31.79 3.35
N PHE A 90 -23.59 -32.21 3.77
CA PHE A 90 -23.78 -33.59 4.18
C PHE A 90 -23.73 -34.53 2.96
N ARG A 91 -23.04 -35.66 3.11
CA ARG A 91 -22.96 -36.70 2.07
C ARG A 91 -24.32 -37.33 1.77
N GLN A 92 -25.19 -37.39 2.78
CA GLN A 92 -26.58 -37.81 2.67
C GLN A 92 -27.48 -36.83 3.44
N PRO A 93 -28.72 -36.60 2.98
CA PRO A 93 -29.65 -35.69 3.64
C PRO A 93 -29.98 -36.15 5.06
N GLN A 94 -29.70 -35.24 5.97
CA GLN A 94 -29.99 -35.15 7.38
C GLN A 94 -31.45 -35.21 7.87
N TRP A 95 -32.32 -36.14 7.44
CA TRP A 95 -33.76 -35.96 7.78
C TRP A 95 -34.09 -35.97 9.28
N HIS A 96 -33.30 -36.68 10.09
CA HIS A 96 -33.46 -36.77 11.56
C HIS A 96 -33.27 -35.42 12.29
N LEU A 97 -32.76 -34.42 11.59
CA LEU A 97 -32.51 -33.08 12.10
C LEU A 97 -33.77 -32.20 12.17
N LEU A 98 -34.80 -32.61 11.44
CA LEU A 98 -36.11 -31.98 11.48
C LEU A 98 -36.93 -32.47 12.69
N ASP A 99 -36.47 -33.50 13.39
CA ASP A 99 -37.16 -34.03 14.56
C ASP A 99 -36.97 -33.08 15.76
N PRO A 100 -38.06 -32.53 16.34
CA PRO A 100 -37.97 -31.57 17.45
C PRO A 100 -37.38 -32.18 18.74
N ASN A 101 -37.29 -33.52 18.81
CA ASN A 101 -36.71 -34.26 19.94
C ASN A 101 -35.24 -34.63 19.76
N ALA A 102 -34.64 -34.36 18.59
CA ALA A 102 -33.23 -34.64 18.34
C ALA A 102 -32.35 -33.53 18.95
N THR A 103 -31.48 -33.89 19.89
CA THR A 103 -30.50 -32.95 20.47
C THR A 103 -29.47 -32.53 19.43
N ALA A 104 -29.12 -31.24 19.40
CA ALA A 104 -28.19 -30.60 18.46
C ALA A 104 -26.73 -31.12 18.47
N THR A 105 -26.47 -32.26 19.10
CA THR A 105 -25.13 -32.82 19.34
C THR A 105 -24.75 -34.00 18.42
N ASN A 106 -25.70 -34.59 17.67
CA ASN A 106 -25.40 -35.78 16.83
C ASN A 106 -24.84 -35.48 15.42
N TRP A 107 -24.75 -34.21 15.04
CA TRP A 107 -24.34 -33.79 13.70
C TRP A 107 -22.85 -33.96 13.44
N SER A 108 -22.03 -33.93 14.50
CA SER A 108 -20.59 -34.16 14.43
C SER A 108 -20.23 -35.57 13.96
N GLU A 109 -21.16 -36.52 14.03
CA GLU A 109 -20.98 -37.88 13.51
C GLU A 109 -21.45 -38.03 12.05
N ALA A 110 -22.21 -37.05 11.53
CA ALA A 110 -22.71 -37.10 10.16
C ALA A 110 -21.56 -36.89 9.16
N ALA A 111 -21.45 -37.78 8.18
CA ALA A 111 -20.42 -37.70 7.16
C ALA A 111 -20.62 -36.45 6.28
N THR A 112 -19.68 -35.51 6.35
CA THR A 112 -19.61 -34.34 5.47
C THR A 112 -18.65 -34.57 4.31
N GLU A 113 -18.92 -33.95 3.18
CA GLU A 113 -18.05 -33.93 2.00
C GLU A 113 -17.90 -32.49 1.45
N PRO A 114 -16.82 -32.18 0.71
CA PRO A 114 -16.70 -30.91 -0.02
C PRO A 114 -17.79 -30.78 -1.08
N CYS A 115 -18.09 -29.55 -1.51
CA CYS A 115 -19.08 -29.31 -2.56
C CYS A 115 -18.61 -29.89 -3.91
N VAL A 116 -19.12 -31.06 -4.31
CA VAL A 116 -18.73 -31.72 -5.58
C VAL A 116 -19.59 -31.30 -6.78
N ASP A 117 -20.83 -30.88 -6.53
CA ASP A 117 -21.81 -30.53 -7.58
C ASP A 117 -21.85 -29.01 -7.87
N GLY A 118 -20.84 -28.28 -7.42
CA GLY A 118 -20.73 -26.82 -7.60
C GLY A 118 -21.32 -26.00 -6.45
N TRP A 119 -21.49 -24.70 -6.70
CA TRP A 119 -21.87 -23.69 -5.71
C TRP A 119 -23.07 -22.86 -6.17
N VAL A 120 -23.84 -22.39 -5.19
CA VAL A 120 -24.89 -21.40 -5.39
C VAL A 120 -24.49 -20.12 -4.67
N TYR A 121 -24.34 -19.05 -5.44
CA TYR A 121 -23.96 -17.72 -4.98
C TYR A 121 -25.18 -16.80 -4.84
N ASP A 122 -25.18 -15.97 -3.81
CA ASP A 122 -26.15 -14.88 -3.69
C ASP A 122 -25.84 -13.77 -4.71
N ARG A 123 -26.83 -13.44 -5.56
CA ARG A 123 -26.74 -12.44 -6.63
C ARG A 123 -27.41 -11.10 -6.26
N SER A 124 -27.82 -10.92 -5.01
CA SER A 124 -28.50 -9.71 -4.53
C SER A 124 -27.63 -8.45 -4.64
N VAL A 125 -26.33 -8.56 -4.33
CA VAL A 125 -25.37 -7.44 -4.36
C VAL A 125 -24.54 -7.43 -5.66
N PHE A 126 -24.09 -8.60 -6.09
CA PHE A 126 -23.24 -8.74 -7.28
C PHE A 126 -23.91 -9.63 -8.32
N THR A 127 -24.12 -9.10 -9.53
CA THR A 127 -24.72 -9.87 -10.64
C THR A 127 -23.79 -10.99 -11.12
N SER A 128 -22.49 -10.68 -11.25
CA SER A 128 -21.42 -11.62 -11.59
C SER A 128 -20.08 -11.10 -11.04
N THR A 129 -19.24 -12.00 -10.56
CA THR A 129 -17.85 -11.70 -10.15
C THR A 129 -16.91 -12.78 -10.71
N ILE A 130 -15.62 -12.45 -10.80
CA ILE A 130 -14.57 -13.40 -11.25
C ILE A 130 -14.58 -14.66 -10.36
N VAL A 131 -14.87 -14.50 -9.06
CA VAL A 131 -14.96 -15.62 -8.12
C VAL A 131 -16.15 -16.51 -8.46
N MET A 132 -17.31 -15.94 -8.84
CA MET A 132 -18.51 -16.70 -9.21
C MET A 132 -18.37 -17.41 -10.56
N GLU A 133 -17.63 -16.82 -11.50
CA GLU A 133 -17.47 -17.35 -12.86
C GLU A 133 -16.47 -18.52 -12.90
N TRP A 134 -15.45 -18.48 -12.05
CA TRP A 134 -14.36 -19.46 -12.00
C TRP A 134 -14.36 -20.34 -10.74
N ASP A 135 -15.41 -20.25 -9.92
CA ASP A 135 -15.56 -20.98 -8.66
C ASP A 135 -14.32 -20.94 -7.75
N LEU A 136 -13.80 -19.73 -7.52
CA LEU A 136 -12.58 -19.49 -6.74
C LEU A 136 -12.84 -19.44 -5.23
N VAL A 137 -13.58 -20.42 -4.72
CA VAL A 137 -13.94 -20.57 -3.29
C VAL A 137 -13.34 -21.85 -2.69
N CYS A 138 -13.31 -21.93 -1.36
CA CYS A 138 -12.88 -23.13 -0.62
C CYS A 138 -11.46 -23.61 -1.01
N ASP A 139 -11.32 -24.71 -1.75
CA ASP A 139 -10.02 -25.25 -2.18
C ASP A 139 -9.25 -24.28 -3.08
N SER A 140 -9.98 -23.51 -3.89
CA SER A 140 -9.44 -22.53 -4.85
C SER A 140 -9.27 -21.13 -4.27
N GLN A 141 -9.60 -20.92 -2.98
CA GLN A 141 -9.60 -19.58 -2.36
C GLN A 141 -8.24 -18.88 -2.39
N ALA A 142 -7.14 -19.64 -2.47
CA ALA A 142 -5.79 -19.10 -2.53
C ALA A 142 -5.47 -18.39 -3.87
N LEU A 143 -6.19 -18.72 -4.94
CA LEU A 143 -5.92 -18.16 -6.27
C LEU A 143 -6.18 -16.65 -6.33
N LYS A 144 -7.19 -16.14 -5.60
CA LYS A 144 -7.49 -14.70 -5.54
C LYS A 144 -6.31 -13.87 -4.97
N PRO A 145 -5.83 -14.10 -3.73
CA PRO A 145 -4.71 -13.33 -3.19
C PRO A 145 -3.40 -13.58 -3.96
N MET A 146 -3.21 -14.77 -4.54
CA MET A 146 -2.06 -15.01 -5.44
C MET A 146 -2.13 -14.17 -6.70
N ALA A 147 -3.29 -14.07 -7.36
CA ALA A 147 -3.47 -13.21 -8.54
C ALA A 147 -3.16 -11.74 -8.23
N GLN A 148 -3.63 -11.22 -7.08
CA GLN A 148 -3.33 -9.87 -6.62
C GLN A 148 -1.84 -9.65 -6.38
N SER A 149 -1.17 -10.63 -5.75
CA SER A 149 0.28 -10.59 -5.53
C SER A 149 1.07 -10.62 -6.84
N ILE A 150 0.66 -11.47 -7.80
CA ILE A 150 1.24 -11.56 -9.15
C ILE A 150 1.06 -10.24 -9.90
N TYR A 151 -0.12 -9.62 -9.84
CA TYR A 151 -0.38 -8.32 -10.46
C TYR A 151 0.55 -7.24 -9.90
N LEU A 152 0.68 -7.15 -8.57
CA LEU A 152 1.57 -6.19 -7.91
C LEU A 152 3.06 -6.45 -8.20
N ALA A 153 3.46 -7.72 -8.32
CA ALA A 153 4.80 -8.11 -8.75
C ALA A 153 5.04 -7.71 -10.22
N GLY A 154 4.05 -7.88 -11.09
CA GLY A 154 4.06 -7.43 -12.47
C GLY A 154 4.27 -5.92 -12.58
N ILE A 155 3.63 -5.11 -11.73
CA ILE A 155 3.88 -3.65 -11.66
C ILE A 155 5.33 -3.35 -11.30
N LEU A 156 5.93 -4.07 -10.34
CA LEU A 156 7.32 -3.86 -9.94
C LEU A 156 8.30 -4.21 -11.06
N VAL A 157 8.12 -5.37 -11.70
CA VAL A 157 8.95 -5.81 -12.84
C VAL A 157 8.76 -4.87 -14.03
N GLY A 158 7.52 -4.49 -14.33
CA GLY A 158 7.18 -3.54 -15.38
C GLY A 158 7.84 -2.18 -15.15
N ALA A 159 7.81 -1.66 -13.92
CA ALA A 159 8.51 -0.41 -13.59
C ALA A 159 10.02 -0.51 -13.79
N ALA A 160 10.65 -1.63 -13.45
CA ALA A 160 12.09 -1.84 -13.65
C ALA A 160 12.49 -1.96 -15.13
N VAL A 161 11.68 -2.64 -15.95
CA VAL A 161 11.94 -2.83 -17.37
C VAL A 161 11.58 -1.57 -18.17
N CYS A 162 10.36 -1.05 -18.00
CA CYS A 162 9.89 0.16 -18.68
C CYS A 162 10.64 1.40 -18.22
N GLY A 163 11.11 1.46 -16.97
CA GLY A 163 11.97 2.54 -16.48
C GLY A 163 13.30 2.59 -17.23
N GLN A 164 14.00 1.45 -17.34
CA GLN A 164 15.25 1.38 -18.10
C GLN A 164 15.06 1.62 -19.61
N ALA A 165 13.95 1.14 -20.16
CA ALA A 165 13.56 1.40 -21.53
C ALA A 165 13.28 2.90 -21.77
N SER A 166 12.57 3.55 -20.84
CA SER A 166 12.32 4.99 -20.83
C SER A 166 13.63 5.76 -20.84
N ASP A 167 14.57 5.42 -19.94
CA ASP A 167 15.87 6.08 -19.87
C ASP A 167 16.67 5.92 -21.18
N ARG A 168 16.45 4.83 -21.94
CA ARG A 168 17.09 4.61 -23.24
C ARG A 168 16.42 5.29 -24.42
N TRP A 169 15.09 5.45 -24.40
CA TRP A 169 14.31 5.84 -25.59
C TRP A 169 13.58 7.18 -25.48
N LEU A 170 13.32 7.68 -24.26
CA LEU A 170 12.73 9.00 -24.06
C LEU A 170 13.82 10.07 -23.96
N ALA A 171 13.47 11.30 -24.37
CA ALA A 171 14.38 12.44 -24.29
C ALA A 171 14.84 12.63 -22.83
N GLU A 172 16.12 12.37 -22.58
CA GLU A 172 16.73 12.58 -21.28
C GLU A 172 16.56 14.05 -20.87
N SER A 173 16.36 14.29 -19.57
CA SER A 173 16.21 15.66 -19.09
C SER A 173 17.41 16.51 -19.53
N ALA A 174 17.16 17.74 -19.97
CA ALA A 174 18.23 18.65 -20.38
C ALA A 174 19.34 18.70 -19.31
N ARG A 175 18.97 18.72 -18.03
CA ARG A 175 19.91 18.66 -16.90
C ARG A 175 20.84 17.43 -16.92
N TRP A 176 20.33 16.24 -17.21
CA TRP A 176 21.15 15.02 -17.24
C TRP A 176 22.13 15.04 -18.41
N LEU A 177 21.68 15.45 -19.59
CA LEU A 177 22.54 15.59 -20.79
C LEU A 177 23.69 16.58 -20.54
N LEU A 178 23.36 17.65 -19.83
CA LEU A 178 24.28 18.68 -19.41
C LEU A 178 25.32 18.17 -18.41
N ILE A 179 24.91 17.44 -17.37
CA ILE A 179 25.83 16.89 -16.35
C ILE A 179 26.71 15.77 -16.92
N THR A 180 26.20 14.99 -17.87
CA THR A 180 26.97 13.91 -18.54
C THR A 180 27.92 14.41 -19.63
N GLY A 181 28.00 15.72 -19.85
CA GLY A 181 28.91 16.34 -20.82
C GLY A 181 28.39 16.32 -22.27
N ARG A 182 27.14 15.88 -22.51
CA ARG A 182 26.48 15.92 -23.83
C ARG A 182 25.84 17.29 -24.08
N LEU A 183 26.66 18.34 -24.10
CA LEU A 183 26.22 19.74 -24.14
C LEU A 183 25.36 20.08 -25.37
N GLU A 184 25.68 19.55 -26.56
CA GLU A 184 24.93 19.82 -27.80
C GLU A 184 23.48 19.32 -27.74
N TRP A 185 23.29 18.12 -27.18
CA TRP A 185 21.96 17.52 -27.02
C TRP A 185 21.15 18.27 -25.96
N GLY A 186 21.78 18.62 -24.84
CA GLY A 186 21.16 19.42 -23.79
C GLY A 186 20.72 20.80 -24.29
N LEU A 187 21.55 21.47 -25.11
CA LEU A 187 21.22 22.75 -25.72
C LEU A 187 20.01 22.65 -26.66
N ARG A 188 19.99 21.64 -27.53
CA ARG A 188 18.90 21.41 -28.48
C ARG A 188 17.56 21.19 -27.76
N GLU A 189 17.58 20.46 -26.65
CA GLU A 189 16.37 20.24 -25.85
C GLU A 189 15.91 21.52 -25.14
N LEU A 190 16.83 22.33 -24.59
CA LEU A 190 16.48 23.63 -24.00
C LEU A 190 15.88 24.59 -25.03
N GLN A 191 16.42 24.64 -26.25
CA GLN A 191 15.89 25.43 -27.36
C GLN A 191 14.48 24.95 -27.77
N ARG A 192 14.26 23.64 -27.80
CA ARG A 192 12.94 23.04 -28.07
C ARG A 192 11.91 23.46 -27.01
N VAL A 193 12.27 23.37 -25.72
CA VAL A 193 11.39 23.81 -24.62
C VAL A 193 11.11 25.31 -24.70
N ALA A 194 12.12 26.14 -24.99
CA ALA A 194 11.96 27.57 -25.20
C ALA A 194 11.02 27.89 -26.36
N ALA A 195 11.11 27.15 -27.47
CA ALA A 195 10.21 27.28 -28.60
C ALA A 195 8.76 26.88 -28.26
N MET A 196 8.56 25.78 -27.52
CA MET A 196 7.22 25.32 -27.08
C MET A 196 6.58 26.29 -26.07
N ASN A 197 7.39 26.95 -25.26
CA ASN A 197 6.95 27.99 -24.32
C ASN A 197 6.76 29.37 -24.98
N GLY A 198 6.99 29.51 -26.29
CA GLY A 198 6.84 30.77 -27.02
C GLY A 198 7.96 31.78 -26.78
N LYS A 199 9.06 31.40 -26.12
CA LYS A 199 10.23 32.24 -25.82
C LYS A 199 11.40 31.95 -26.77
N ARG A 200 11.14 31.98 -28.09
CA ARG A 200 12.18 31.67 -29.11
C ARG A 200 13.42 32.56 -29.02
N ALA A 201 13.23 33.85 -28.76
CA ALA A 201 14.35 34.80 -28.59
C ALA A 201 15.32 34.39 -27.46
N VAL A 202 14.81 33.79 -26.37
CA VAL A 202 15.66 33.28 -25.28
C VAL A 202 16.34 31.97 -25.69
N GLY A 203 15.64 31.13 -26.46
CA GLY A 203 16.19 29.93 -27.11
C GLY A 203 17.41 30.24 -27.98
N ASP A 204 17.31 31.28 -28.81
CA ASP A 204 18.37 31.65 -29.76
C ASP A 204 19.61 32.26 -29.06
N THR A 205 19.42 32.86 -27.88
CA THR A 205 20.53 33.39 -27.05
C THR A 205 21.25 32.32 -26.22
N LEU A 206 20.73 31.09 -26.16
CA LEU A 206 21.39 29.98 -25.47
C LEU A 206 22.51 29.42 -26.37
N THR A 207 23.76 29.54 -25.92
CA THR A 207 24.95 28.95 -26.56
C THR A 207 25.65 28.00 -25.60
N ILE A 208 26.53 27.14 -26.15
CA ILE A 208 27.32 26.18 -25.35
C ILE A 208 28.17 26.90 -24.29
N GLU A 209 28.66 28.10 -24.57
CA GLU A 209 29.47 28.92 -23.66
C GLU A 209 28.67 29.44 -22.45
N VAL A 210 27.45 29.92 -22.69
CA VAL A 210 26.52 30.34 -21.63
C VAL A 210 26.14 29.15 -20.74
N LEU A 211 26.05 27.97 -21.34
CA LEU A 211 25.72 26.73 -20.67
C LEU A 211 26.89 26.22 -19.80
N LEU A 212 28.10 26.20 -20.35
CA LEU A 212 29.33 25.82 -19.63
C LEU A 212 29.60 26.77 -18.45
N SER A 213 29.49 28.08 -18.66
CA SER A 213 29.67 29.07 -17.58
C SER A 213 28.63 28.93 -16.47
N ALA A 214 27.37 28.61 -16.80
CA ALA A 214 26.33 28.34 -15.80
C ALA A 214 26.50 27.00 -15.07
N MET A 215 27.28 26.07 -15.62
CA MET A 215 27.45 24.70 -15.12
C MET A 215 28.81 24.43 -14.48
N GLN A 216 29.80 25.31 -14.67
CA GLN A 216 31.15 25.18 -14.14
C GLN A 216 31.15 24.85 -12.64
N GLU A 217 30.22 25.44 -11.90
CA GLU A 217 30.04 25.23 -10.45
C GLU A 217 29.48 23.83 -10.13
N GLU A 218 28.46 23.35 -10.87
CA GLU A 218 27.87 22.00 -10.65
C GLU A 218 28.77 20.87 -11.17
N LEU A 219 29.61 21.10 -12.19
CA LEU A 219 30.60 20.13 -12.67
C LEU A 219 31.74 19.91 -11.66
N SER A 220 32.12 20.96 -10.92
CA SER A 220 33.19 20.90 -9.92
C SER A 220 32.79 20.14 -8.66
N VAL A 221 31.48 20.11 -8.35
CA VAL A 221 30.88 19.25 -7.32
C VAL A 221 30.68 17.86 -7.92
N GLY A 222 31.78 17.12 -8.07
CA GLY A 222 31.76 15.78 -8.67
C GLY A 222 30.68 14.89 -8.05
N GLN A 223 29.59 14.66 -8.79
CA GLN A 223 28.60 13.65 -8.45
C GLN A 223 29.21 12.28 -8.75
N ALA A 224 30.00 11.75 -7.82
CA ALA A 224 30.33 10.32 -7.84
C ALA A 224 28.99 9.55 -7.75
N PRO A 225 28.74 8.56 -8.63
CA PRO A 225 27.54 7.74 -8.54
C PRO A 225 27.55 7.03 -7.18
N ALA A 226 26.70 7.49 -6.27
CA ALA A 226 26.58 6.88 -4.95
C ALA A 226 25.89 5.52 -5.11
N THR A 227 26.70 4.46 -5.14
CA THR A 227 26.24 3.07 -5.22
C THR A 227 25.39 2.70 -4.01
N LEU A 228 24.37 1.85 -4.16
CA LEU A 228 23.53 1.34 -3.05
C LEU A 228 24.36 0.83 -1.85
N SER A 229 25.53 0.24 -2.11
CA SER A 229 26.48 -0.19 -1.07
C SER A 229 26.97 0.97 -0.19
N THR A 230 27.23 2.16 -0.76
CA THR A 230 27.65 3.33 0.01
C THR A 230 26.57 3.80 0.99
N LEU A 231 25.30 3.57 0.65
CA LEU A 231 24.15 3.98 1.45
C LEU A 231 23.95 3.10 2.69
N LEU A 232 24.22 1.79 2.55
CA LEU A 232 24.09 0.80 3.63
C LEU A 232 25.37 0.66 4.47
N CYS A 233 26.54 0.78 3.85
CA CYS A 233 27.83 0.58 4.52
C CYS A 233 28.31 1.82 5.31
N THR A 234 27.73 3.00 5.08
CA THR A 234 28.12 4.21 5.82
C THR A 234 27.57 4.17 7.26
N PRO A 235 28.43 4.26 8.28
CA PRO A 235 28.00 4.20 9.68
C PRO A 235 27.05 5.35 10.01
N GLY A 236 25.94 5.03 10.69
CA GLY A 236 24.84 5.96 11.01
C GLY A 236 23.83 6.18 9.89
N LEU A 237 24.24 6.08 8.62
CA LEU A 237 23.33 6.15 7.46
C LEU A 237 22.65 4.80 7.18
N GLY A 238 23.34 3.69 7.44
CA GLY A 238 22.78 2.34 7.28
C GLY A 238 21.54 2.09 8.15
N LEU A 239 21.57 2.52 9.43
CA LEU A 239 20.40 2.40 10.32
C LEU A 239 19.23 3.27 9.84
N ARG A 240 19.50 4.53 9.45
CA ARG A 240 18.49 5.44 8.89
C ARG A 240 17.84 4.83 7.65
N THR A 241 18.65 4.23 6.78
CA THR A 241 18.17 3.51 5.59
C THR A 241 17.30 2.35 5.96
N CYS A 242 17.76 1.43 6.81
CA CYS A 242 17.03 0.23 7.19
C CYS A 242 15.67 0.56 7.83
N VAL A 243 15.64 1.51 8.78
CA VAL A 243 14.39 1.90 9.44
C VAL A 243 13.46 2.65 8.49
N SER A 244 14.00 3.52 7.62
CA SER A 244 13.21 4.19 6.58
C SER A 244 12.60 3.18 5.61
N THR A 245 13.38 2.22 5.09
CA THR A 245 12.86 1.19 4.17
C THR A 245 11.82 0.30 4.83
N LEU A 246 11.97 -0.04 6.11
CA LEU A 246 10.93 -0.73 6.88
C LEU A 246 9.64 0.10 7.00
N CYS A 247 9.73 1.41 7.22
CA CYS A 247 8.55 2.27 7.25
C CYS A 247 7.81 2.29 5.90
N TRP A 248 8.54 2.35 4.79
CA TRP A 248 7.96 2.23 3.45
C TRP A 248 7.31 0.86 3.21
N PHE A 249 7.97 -0.22 3.66
CA PHE A 249 7.41 -1.57 3.62
C PHE A 249 6.12 -1.68 4.42
N ALA A 250 6.07 -1.15 5.65
CA ALA A 250 4.90 -1.18 6.52
C ALA A 250 3.67 -0.53 5.87
N PHE A 251 3.87 0.60 5.18
CA PHE A 251 2.84 1.25 4.39
C PHE A 251 2.31 0.30 3.30
N GLY A 252 3.19 -0.18 2.42
CA GLY A 252 2.76 -1.02 1.29
C GLY A 252 2.09 -2.31 1.76
N PHE A 253 2.64 -2.94 2.79
CA PHE A 253 2.12 -4.16 3.40
C PHE A 253 0.71 -3.96 3.98
N THR A 254 0.54 -2.96 4.84
CA THR A 254 -0.73 -2.74 5.55
C THR A 254 -1.79 -2.16 4.62
N PHE A 255 -1.42 -1.20 3.77
CA PHE A 255 -2.35 -0.57 2.83
C PHE A 255 -2.90 -1.58 1.84
N TYR A 256 -2.06 -2.27 1.07
CA TYR A 256 -2.56 -3.23 0.08
C TYR A 256 -3.11 -4.52 0.71
N GLY A 257 -2.60 -4.93 1.87
CA GLY A 257 -3.16 -6.06 2.62
C GLY A 257 -4.63 -5.87 2.97
N LEU A 258 -4.98 -4.69 3.53
CA LEU A 258 -6.34 -4.34 3.98
C LEU A 258 -7.21 -3.71 2.89
N ALA A 259 -6.67 -2.81 2.07
CA ALA A 259 -7.43 -2.13 1.02
C ALA A 259 -7.89 -3.11 -0.06
N LEU A 260 -7.19 -4.24 -0.25
CA LEU A 260 -7.65 -5.29 -1.15
C LEU A 260 -8.60 -6.29 -0.47
N ASP A 261 -8.89 -6.16 0.84
CA ASP A 261 -9.69 -7.08 1.67
C ASP A 261 -10.86 -6.41 2.40
N LEU A 262 -11.48 -5.43 1.74
CA LEU A 262 -12.53 -4.63 2.37
C LEU A 262 -13.73 -5.45 2.86
N GLN A 263 -13.95 -6.63 2.26
CA GLN A 263 -14.97 -7.60 2.67
C GLN A 263 -14.77 -8.11 4.09
N ALA A 264 -13.52 -8.29 4.51
CA ALA A 264 -13.23 -8.70 5.88
C ALA A 264 -13.54 -7.58 6.87
N LEU A 265 -13.38 -6.31 6.49
CA LEU A 265 -13.39 -5.16 7.41
C LEU A 265 -14.76 -4.50 7.62
N GLY A 266 -15.72 -4.70 6.72
CA GLY A 266 -17.03 -4.07 6.84
C GLY A 266 -18.12 -4.80 6.07
N SER A 267 -19.37 -4.53 6.44
CA SER A 267 -20.55 -5.16 5.83
C SER A 267 -20.88 -4.63 4.43
N ASN A 268 -20.45 -3.39 4.11
CA ASN A 268 -20.71 -2.79 2.80
C ASN A 268 -19.42 -2.24 2.18
N ILE A 269 -18.91 -2.94 1.15
CA ILE A 269 -17.64 -2.63 0.48
C ILE A 269 -17.68 -1.26 -0.19
N PHE A 270 -18.81 -0.89 -0.82
CA PHE A 270 -18.96 0.39 -1.53
C PHE A 270 -18.89 1.57 -0.56
N LEU A 271 -19.63 1.48 0.54
CA LEU A 271 -19.60 2.49 1.59
C LEU A 271 -18.20 2.59 2.21
N LEU A 272 -17.57 1.45 2.52
CA LEU A 272 -16.26 1.43 3.14
C LEU A 272 -15.20 2.06 2.22
N GLN A 273 -15.19 1.72 0.93
CA GLN A 273 -14.28 2.33 -0.05
C GLN A 273 -14.50 3.86 -0.17
N ALA A 274 -15.76 4.31 -0.19
CA ALA A 274 -16.07 5.74 -0.24
C ALA A 274 -15.58 6.47 1.02
N LEU A 275 -15.80 5.89 2.20
CA LEU A 275 -15.32 6.45 3.47
C LEU A 275 -13.80 6.53 3.54
N ILE A 276 -13.09 5.49 3.07
CA ILE A 276 -11.62 5.52 2.98
C ILE A 276 -11.16 6.69 2.12
N GLY A 277 -11.74 6.87 0.93
CA GLY A 277 -11.38 7.98 0.04
C GLY A 277 -11.66 9.36 0.65
N VAL A 278 -12.82 9.53 1.30
CA VAL A 278 -13.22 10.79 1.95
C VAL A 278 -12.33 11.12 3.15
N VAL A 279 -11.91 10.14 3.95
CA VAL A 279 -11.10 10.36 5.15
C VAL A 279 -9.61 10.51 4.83
N ASP A 280 -9.11 9.85 3.79
CA ASP A 280 -7.70 9.90 3.42
C ASP A 280 -7.26 11.32 2.99
N ILE A 281 -8.11 12.07 2.29
CA ILE A 281 -7.80 13.44 1.85
C ILE A 281 -7.57 14.40 3.06
N PRO A 282 -8.53 14.56 4.00
CA PRO A 282 -8.31 15.32 5.22
C PRO A 282 -7.15 14.81 6.07
N ALA A 283 -6.96 13.49 6.16
CA ALA A 283 -5.85 12.90 6.92
C ALA A 283 -4.49 13.35 6.38
N LYS A 284 -4.33 13.38 5.05
CA LYS A 284 -3.10 13.88 4.40
C LYS A 284 -2.90 15.37 4.61
N ILE A 285 -3.94 16.19 4.46
CA ILE A 285 -3.87 17.65 4.71
C ILE A 285 -3.50 17.93 6.16
N CYS A 286 -4.16 17.27 7.11
CA CYS A 286 -3.87 17.37 8.53
C CYS A 286 -2.43 16.97 8.83
N THR A 287 -1.95 15.89 8.23
CA THR A 287 -0.56 15.43 8.38
C THR A 287 0.44 16.50 7.94
N LEU A 288 0.24 17.10 6.77
CA LEU A 288 1.11 18.17 6.27
C LEU A 288 1.14 19.38 7.20
N LEU A 289 -0.02 19.78 7.74
CA LEU A 289 -0.10 20.87 8.71
C LEU A 289 0.59 20.51 10.03
N LEU A 290 0.38 19.28 10.52
CA LEU A 290 0.87 18.85 11.82
C LEU A 290 2.38 18.56 11.84
N LEU A 291 2.95 18.17 10.70
CA LEU A 291 4.40 18.03 10.49
C LEU A 291 5.18 19.32 10.81
N SER A 292 4.57 20.48 10.58
CA SER A 292 5.17 21.78 10.91
C SER A 292 5.27 22.02 12.42
N ARG A 293 4.34 21.45 13.20
CA ARG A 293 4.23 21.69 14.66
C ARG A 293 4.89 20.59 15.49
N LEU A 294 4.55 19.32 15.25
CA LEU A 294 4.97 18.19 16.09
C LEU A 294 6.36 17.65 15.76
N GLY A 295 6.91 17.95 14.57
CA GLY A 295 8.13 17.31 14.08
C GLY A 295 7.86 16.02 13.30
N ARG A 296 8.90 15.44 12.70
CA ARG A 296 8.77 14.33 11.73
C ARG A 296 8.77 12.98 12.43
N ARG A 297 9.66 12.80 13.40
CA ARG A 297 9.80 11.54 14.15
C ARG A 297 8.53 11.19 14.93
N PRO A 298 7.95 12.05 15.80
CA PRO A 298 6.76 11.68 16.55
C PRO A 298 5.55 11.52 15.64
N MET A 299 5.46 12.25 14.53
CA MET A 299 4.38 12.06 13.55
C MET A 299 4.47 10.69 12.88
N GLN A 300 5.65 10.26 12.46
CA GLN A 300 5.87 8.94 11.86
C GLN A 300 5.52 7.81 12.83
N VAL A 301 5.97 7.92 14.09
CA VAL A 301 5.70 6.91 15.13
C VAL A 301 4.22 6.87 15.46
N ALA A 302 3.61 8.04 15.72
CA ALA A 302 2.21 8.13 16.12
C ALA A 302 1.28 7.61 15.02
N SER A 303 1.51 7.97 13.76
CA SER A 303 0.67 7.52 12.64
C SER A 303 0.73 6.00 12.41
N LEU A 304 1.93 5.38 12.44
CA LEU A 304 2.08 3.93 12.28
C LEU A 304 1.52 3.14 13.47
N VAL A 305 1.82 3.59 14.70
CA VAL A 305 1.33 2.92 15.91
C VAL A 305 -0.19 3.07 16.04
N LEU A 306 -0.73 4.27 15.80
CA LEU A 306 -2.19 4.48 15.80
C LEU A 306 -2.88 3.62 14.74
N ALA A 307 -2.33 3.55 13.53
CA ALA A 307 -2.86 2.70 12.46
C ALA A 307 -2.92 1.23 12.90
N GLY A 308 -1.80 0.69 13.38
CA GLY A 308 -1.72 -0.70 13.82
C GLY A 308 -2.61 -1.00 15.02
N LEU A 309 -2.69 -0.10 16.00
CA LEU A 309 -3.60 -0.24 17.14
C LEU A 309 -5.08 -0.21 16.73
N CYS A 310 -5.47 0.63 15.76
CA CYS A 310 -6.84 0.64 15.23
C CYS A 310 -7.18 -0.71 14.55
N ILE A 311 -6.22 -1.28 13.81
CA ILE A 311 -6.39 -2.59 13.15
C ILE A 311 -6.47 -3.72 14.19
N LEU A 312 -5.62 -3.69 15.24
CA LEU A 312 -5.67 -4.67 16.32
C LEU A 312 -6.94 -4.54 17.17
N ALA A 313 -7.42 -3.32 17.43
CA ALA A 313 -8.68 -3.09 18.13
C ALA A 313 -9.85 -3.68 17.33
N ASN A 314 -9.79 -3.63 16.01
CA ASN A 314 -10.74 -4.27 15.10
C ASN A 314 -10.85 -5.79 15.29
N MET A 315 -9.84 -6.41 15.92
CA MET A 315 -9.88 -7.83 16.26
C MET A 315 -10.83 -8.14 17.41
N LEU A 316 -11.00 -7.20 18.34
CA LEU A 316 -11.80 -7.38 19.55
C LEU A 316 -13.28 -7.04 19.31
N VAL A 317 -13.60 -6.42 18.18
CA VAL A 317 -14.96 -5.96 17.87
C VAL A 317 -15.77 -7.12 17.27
N PRO A 318 -16.91 -7.50 17.87
CA PRO A 318 -17.77 -8.55 17.33
C PRO A 318 -18.42 -8.14 16.00
N HIS A 319 -18.76 -9.13 15.17
CA HIS A 319 -19.32 -8.93 13.82
C HIS A 319 -20.62 -8.11 13.79
N GLU A 320 -21.41 -8.15 14.87
CA GLU A 320 -22.65 -7.40 15.04
C GLU A 320 -22.44 -5.87 14.96
N MET A 321 -21.28 -5.37 15.40
CA MET A 321 -20.96 -3.94 15.48
C MET A 321 -20.28 -3.43 14.19
N GLY A 322 -20.91 -3.63 13.04
CA GLY A 322 -20.34 -3.32 11.72
C GLY A 322 -19.92 -1.84 11.54
N ALA A 323 -20.64 -0.90 12.16
CA ALA A 323 -20.30 0.53 12.11
C ALA A 323 -18.97 0.84 12.82
N LEU A 324 -18.74 0.23 13.99
CA LEU A 324 -17.51 0.41 14.76
C LEU A 324 -16.32 -0.25 14.04
N ARG A 325 -16.52 -1.44 13.46
CA ARG A 325 -15.53 -2.16 12.65
C ARG A 325 -15.05 -1.29 11.47
N SER A 326 -16.02 -0.72 10.75
CA SER A 326 -15.78 0.18 9.62
C SER A 326 -15.07 1.48 10.05
N ALA A 327 -15.49 2.10 11.15
CA ALA A 327 -14.86 3.32 11.66
C ALA A 327 -13.39 3.09 12.04
N LEU A 328 -13.09 2.00 12.76
CA LEU A 328 -11.72 1.63 13.11
C LEU A 328 -10.88 1.29 11.88
N ALA A 329 -11.45 0.64 10.87
CA ALA A 329 -10.75 0.32 9.62
C ALA A 329 -10.39 1.59 8.84
N VAL A 330 -11.33 2.53 8.74
CA VAL A 330 -11.12 3.83 8.07
C VAL A 330 -10.09 4.67 8.82
N LEU A 331 -10.13 4.72 10.15
CA LEU A 331 -9.13 5.39 10.97
C LEU A 331 -7.75 4.74 10.82
N GLY A 332 -7.68 3.40 10.81
CA GLY A 332 -6.45 2.65 10.60
C GLY A 332 -5.81 2.96 9.24
N LEU A 333 -6.59 2.85 8.16
CA LEU A 333 -6.15 3.15 6.79
C LEU A 333 -5.78 4.63 6.60
N GLY A 334 -6.53 5.56 7.19
CA GLY A 334 -6.18 6.98 7.21
C GLY A 334 -4.85 7.24 7.95
N GLY A 335 -4.59 6.51 9.04
CA GLY A 335 -3.31 6.53 9.75
C GLY A 335 -2.15 5.99 8.89
N VAL A 336 -2.38 4.93 8.13
CA VAL A 336 -1.42 4.42 7.13
C VAL A 336 -1.15 5.46 6.03
N GLY A 337 -2.19 6.15 5.55
CA GLY A 337 -2.07 7.25 4.59
C GLY A 337 -1.31 8.46 5.12
N ALA A 338 -1.48 8.79 6.40
CA ALA A 338 -0.70 9.78 7.13
C ALA A 338 0.77 9.37 7.26
N ALA A 339 1.05 8.12 7.65
CA ALA A 339 2.40 7.58 7.75
C ALA A 339 3.14 7.62 6.40
N PHE A 340 2.45 7.35 5.29
CA PHE A 340 3.00 7.47 3.95
C PHE A 340 3.39 8.92 3.60
N THR A 341 2.50 9.86 3.92
CA THR A 341 2.74 11.28 3.65
C THR A 341 3.92 11.78 4.49
N CYS A 342 3.99 11.37 5.75
CA CYS A 342 5.10 11.69 6.63
C CYS A 342 6.43 11.10 6.12
N ILE A 343 6.50 9.80 5.80
CA ILE A 343 7.76 9.18 5.36
C ILE A 343 8.26 9.73 4.03
N THR A 344 7.37 10.12 3.10
CA THR A 344 7.77 10.73 1.83
C THR A 344 8.51 12.06 2.05
N VAL A 345 8.01 12.91 2.94
CA VAL A 345 8.67 14.17 3.33
C VAL A 345 9.93 13.88 4.15
N TYR A 346 9.83 12.99 5.12
CA TYR A 346 10.91 12.68 6.05
C TYR A 346 12.13 12.07 5.34
N THR A 347 11.92 11.23 4.31
CA THR A 347 13.01 10.71 3.46
C THR A 347 13.77 11.85 2.79
N GLY A 348 13.10 12.93 2.39
CA GLY A 348 13.75 14.10 1.81
C GLY A 348 14.69 14.84 2.77
N GLU A 349 14.35 14.83 4.07
CA GLU A 349 15.13 15.48 5.14
C GLU A 349 16.21 14.56 5.74
N LEU A 350 16.00 13.24 5.68
CA LEU A 350 16.88 12.24 6.27
C LEU A 350 18.14 11.97 5.43
N PHE A 351 18.02 12.12 4.10
CA PHE A 351 19.06 11.80 3.14
C PHE A 351 19.58 13.04 2.40
N PRO A 352 20.91 13.11 2.14
CA PRO A 352 21.50 14.22 1.42
C PRO A 352 21.06 14.26 -0.04
N THR A 353 21.09 15.46 -0.62
CA THR A 353 20.60 15.73 -2.00
C THR A 353 21.15 14.76 -3.04
N VAL A 354 22.43 14.40 -2.92
CA VAL A 354 23.15 13.50 -3.84
C VAL A 354 22.57 12.08 -3.87
N ILE A 355 22.03 11.58 -2.75
CA ILE A 355 21.56 10.18 -2.63
C ILE A 355 20.06 10.07 -2.34
N ARG A 356 19.37 11.21 -2.21
CA ARG A 356 17.95 11.28 -1.83
C ARG A 356 17.07 10.49 -2.80
N MET A 357 17.25 10.67 -4.10
CA MET A 357 16.43 9.98 -5.10
C MET A 357 16.66 8.47 -5.07
N THR A 358 17.89 8.02 -4.82
CA THR A 358 18.22 6.60 -4.62
C THR A 358 17.54 6.04 -3.38
N ALA A 359 17.54 6.78 -2.27
CA ALA A 359 16.88 6.38 -1.02
C ALA A 359 15.34 6.31 -1.19
N VAL A 360 14.73 7.29 -1.86
CA VAL A 360 13.30 7.27 -2.20
C VAL A 360 12.99 6.07 -3.10
N GLY A 361 13.81 5.80 -4.12
CA GLY A 361 13.66 4.63 -5.00
C GLY A 361 13.70 3.31 -4.23
N LEU A 362 14.68 3.15 -3.33
CA LEU A 362 14.78 1.98 -2.45
C LEU A 362 13.55 1.83 -1.53
N GLY A 363 13.07 2.94 -0.95
CA GLY A 363 11.84 2.98 -0.17
C GLY A 363 10.63 2.51 -0.98
N GLN A 364 10.46 3.02 -2.21
CA GLN A 364 9.36 2.61 -3.09
C GLN A 364 9.43 1.12 -3.45
N MET A 365 10.63 0.57 -3.70
CA MET A 365 10.79 -0.87 -3.92
C MET A 365 10.38 -1.67 -2.67
N ALA A 366 10.75 -1.22 -1.47
CA ALA A 366 10.33 -1.84 -0.22
C ALA A 366 8.80 -1.78 -0.03
N ALA A 367 8.17 -0.64 -0.35
CA ALA A 367 6.71 -0.51 -0.34
C ALA A 367 6.04 -1.48 -1.33
N ARG A 368 6.61 -1.68 -2.52
CA ARG A 368 6.13 -2.68 -3.48
C ARG A 368 6.30 -4.11 -2.96
N GLY A 369 7.42 -4.41 -2.30
CA GLY A 369 7.62 -5.69 -1.62
C GLY A 369 6.56 -5.96 -0.54
N GLY A 370 6.24 -4.93 0.26
CA GLY A 370 5.13 -4.98 1.21
C GLY A 370 3.80 -5.24 0.52
N ALA A 371 3.51 -4.53 -0.57
CA ALA A 371 2.29 -4.69 -1.34
C ALA A 371 2.13 -6.12 -1.91
N ILE A 372 3.20 -6.74 -2.40
CA ILE A 372 3.20 -8.11 -2.91
C ILE A 372 2.91 -9.12 -1.79
N LEU A 373 3.50 -8.93 -0.61
CA LEU A 373 3.30 -9.80 0.55
C LEU A 373 1.95 -9.60 1.25
N GLY A 374 1.37 -8.40 1.14
CA GLY A 374 0.13 -8.01 1.82
C GLY A 374 -1.01 -9.01 1.57
N PRO A 375 -1.48 -9.22 0.33
CA PRO A 375 -2.55 -10.16 0.01
C PRO A 375 -2.25 -11.61 0.42
N LEU A 376 -1.00 -12.05 0.37
CA LEU A 376 -0.60 -13.42 0.72
C LEU A 376 -0.84 -13.74 2.20
N VAL A 377 -0.84 -12.74 3.07
CA VAL A 377 -1.14 -12.91 4.50
C VAL A 377 -2.57 -13.42 4.74
N ARG A 378 -3.49 -13.23 3.80
CA ARG A 378 -4.85 -13.78 3.90
C ARG A 378 -4.90 -15.29 3.87
N LEU A 379 -3.88 -15.94 3.30
CA LEU A 379 -3.77 -17.40 3.31
C LEU A 379 -3.63 -17.95 4.75
N LEU A 380 -3.18 -17.14 5.71
CA LEU A 380 -3.19 -17.51 7.12
C LEU A 380 -4.62 -17.60 7.70
N GLY A 381 -5.63 -17.06 7.02
CA GLY A 381 -7.04 -17.14 7.39
C GLY A 381 -7.55 -18.59 7.51
N VAL A 382 -6.94 -19.54 6.79
CA VAL A 382 -7.25 -20.97 6.88
C VAL A 382 -6.95 -21.53 8.29
N HIS A 383 -5.95 -20.98 8.98
CA HIS A 383 -5.58 -21.39 10.34
C HIS A 383 -6.34 -20.60 11.41
N GLY A 384 -6.97 -19.48 11.06
CA GLY A 384 -7.77 -18.66 11.95
C GLY A 384 -8.14 -17.32 11.34
N ALA A 385 -9.42 -16.96 11.42
CA ALA A 385 -9.97 -15.72 10.87
C ALA A 385 -9.30 -14.43 11.41
N SER A 386 -8.74 -14.52 12.61
CA SER A 386 -8.08 -13.41 13.32
C SER A 386 -6.62 -13.18 12.92
N LEU A 387 -5.95 -14.19 12.35
CA LEU A 387 -4.51 -14.15 12.09
C LEU A 387 -4.10 -13.07 11.07
N PRO A 388 -4.82 -12.87 9.94
CA PRO A 388 -4.44 -11.83 9.00
C PRO A 388 -4.49 -10.43 9.61
N LEU A 389 -5.56 -10.10 10.35
CA LEU A 389 -5.69 -8.80 11.04
C LEU A 389 -4.60 -8.61 12.11
N LEU A 390 -4.25 -9.67 12.86
CA LEU A 390 -3.17 -9.62 13.82
C LEU A 390 -1.84 -9.23 13.17
N VAL A 391 -1.52 -9.84 12.02
CA VAL A 391 -0.27 -9.53 11.28
C VAL A 391 -0.33 -8.12 10.70
N TYR A 392 -1.44 -7.72 10.06
CA TYR A 392 -1.62 -6.37 9.52
C TYR A 392 -1.56 -5.27 10.60
N GLY A 393 -1.91 -5.58 11.85
CA GLY A 393 -1.82 -4.65 12.97
C GLY A 393 -0.46 -4.66 13.69
N ALA A 394 0.13 -5.83 13.91
CA ALA A 394 1.38 -5.97 14.66
C ALA A 394 2.60 -5.44 13.90
N VAL A 395 2.69 -5.69 12.59
CA VAL A 395 3.80 -5.23 11.74
C VAL A 395 3.97 -3.70 11.78
N PRO A 396 2.93 -2.86 11.52
CA PRO A 396 3.08 -1.41 11.60
C PRO A 396 3.34 -0.91 13.03
N VAL A 397 2.86 -1.57 14.09
CA VAL A 397 3.22 -1.19 15.47
C VAL A 397 4.72 -1.41 15.73
N LEU A 398 5.24 -2.60 15.41
CA LEU A 398 6.65 -2.92 15.62
C LEU A 398 7.58 -1.99 14.81
N ILE A 399 7.22 -1.74 13.54
CA ILE A 399 7.98 -0.84 12.67
C ILE A 399 7.82 0.62 13.12
N GLY A 400 6.64 1.03 13.56
CA GLY A 400 6.39 2.35 14.14
C GLY A 400 7.22 2.61 15.40
N LEU A 401 7.39 1.60 16.25
CA LEU A 401 8.31 1.67 17.40
C LEU A 401 9.77 1.72 16.95
N ALA A 402 10.17 0.95 15.93
CA ALA A 402 11.51 1.03 15.35
C ALA A 402 11.82 2.43 14.76
N ALA A 403 10.81 3.15 14.27
CA ALA A 403 10.96 4.54 13.81
C ALA A 403 11.44 5.51 14.91
N LEU A 404 11.36 5.14 16.19
CA LEU A 404 11.97 5.90 17.29
C LEU A 404 13.49 5.99 17.17
N LEU A 405 14.14 5.07 16.45
CA LEU A 405 15.58 5.09 16.19
C LEU A 405 15.98 6.17 15.16
N LEU A 406 15.02 6.74 14.43
CA LEU A 406 15.28 7.82 13.50
C LEU A 406 15.54 9.15 14.23
N PRO A 407 16.44 10.00 13.69
CA PRO A 407 16.72 11.32 14.25
C PRO A 407 15.62 12.33 13.92
N GLU A 408 15.26 13.19 14.87
CA GLU A 408 14.36 14.32 14.58
C GLU A 408 15.06 15.32 13.64
N THR A 409 14.33 15.79 12.62
CA THR A 409 14.80 16.70 11.57
C THR A 409 14.21 18.10 11.68
N GLN A 410 13.20 18.31 12.53
CA GLN A 410 12.59 19.62 12.73
C GLN A 410 13.66 20.68 13.09
N SER A 411 13.64 21.80 12.37
CA SER A 411 14.56 22.95 12.52
C SER A 411 16.04 22.71 12.19
N LEU A 412 16.41 21.54 11.64
CA LEU A 412 17.76 21.29 11.14
C LEU A 412 17.89 21.72 9.67
N PRO A 413 19.04 22.27 9.25
CA PRO A 413 19.31 22.50 7.84
C PRO A 413 19.34 21.18 7.08
N LEU A 414 18.84 21.21 5.85
CA LEU A 414 18.87 20.07 4.94
C LEU A 414 20.32 19.64 4.69
N PRO A 415 20.64 18.33 4.80
CA PRO A 415 21.98 17.86 4.50
C PRO A 415 22.21 17.92 2.98
N ASP A 416 23.29 18.56 2.57
CA ASP A 416 23.70 18.58 1.16
C ASP A 416 24.76 17.51 0.89
N THR A 417 25.62 17.22 1.88
CA THR A 417 26.70 16.23 1.76
C THR A 417 26.58 15.08 2.77
N ILE A 418 27.29 13.98 2.49
CA ILE A 418 27.38 12.83 3.41
C ILE A 418 28.09 13.23 4.71
N HIS A 419 29.05 14.16 4.63
CA HIS A 419 29.77 14.69 5.79
C HIS A 419 28.85 15.46 6.74
N ASP A 420 27.85 16.18 6.22
CA ASP A 420 26.85 16.89 7.04
C ASP A 420 26.07 15.92 7.91
N VAL A 421 25.66 14.78 7.34
CA VAL A 421 24.93 13.73 8.08
C VAL A 421 25.79 13.12 9.19
N GLN A 422 27.06 12.87 8.93
CA GLN A 422 28.00 12.36 9.93
C GLN A 422 28.24 13.38 11.04
N SER A 423 28.42 14.65 10.70
CA SER A 423 28.61 15.73 11.68
C SER A 423 27.38 15.93 12.58
N GLN A 424 26.16 15.79 12.03
CA GLN A 424 24.91 15.82 12.80
C GLN A 424 24.79 14.60 13.73
N ALA A 425 25.21 13.41 13.28
CA ALA A 425 25.23 12.22 14.12
C ALA A 425 26.21 12.35 15.29
N VAL A 426 27.40 12.90 15.04
CA VAL A 426 28.42 13.18 16.07
C VAL A 426 27.90 14.21 17.07
N LYS A 427 27.37 15.35 16.62
CA LYS A 427 26.81 16.41 17.48
C LYS A 427 25.67 15.90 18.37
N LYS A 428 24.84 14.99 17.87
CA LYS A 428 23.78 14.35 18.67
C LYS A 428 24.38 13.43 19.75
N ALA A 429 25.35 12.59 19.39
CA ALA A 429 26.04 11.74 20.35
C ALA A 429 26.76 12.55 21.45
N THR A 430 27.35 13.70 21.12
CA THR A 430 27.96 14.59 22.12
C THR A 430 26.93 15.23 23.04
N ARG A 431 25.78 15.70 22.50
CA ARG A 431 24.68 16.26 23.30
C ARG A 431 24.03 15.23 24.22
N ASP A 432 23.78 14.01 23.76
CA ASP A 432 23.23 12.94 24.59
C ASP A 432 24.23 12.53 25.69
N THR A 433 25.52 12.46 25.38
CA THR A 433 26.58 12.17 26.37
C THR A 433 26.66 13.26 27.44
N GLN A 434 26.54 14.52 27.05
CA GLN A 434 26.58 15.66 27.97
C GLN A 434 25.29 15.78 28.80
N GLY A 435 24.12 15.47 28.23
CA GLY A 435 22.86 15.37 28.96
C GLY A 435 22.86 14.23 30.00
N HIS A 436 23.46 13.08 29.65
CA HIS A 436 23.59 11.94 30.56
C HIS A 436 24.61 12.15 31.69
N LEU A 437 25.65 12.97 31.44
CA LEU A 437 26.60 13.45 32.45
C LEU A 437 25.95 14.47 33.40
N VAL A 438 25.15 15.40 32.87
CA VAL A 438 24.41 16.39 33.68
C VAL A 438 23.38 15.70 34.58
N LEU A 439 22.62 14.71 34.08
CA LEU A 439 21.68 13.90 34.87
C LEU A 439 22.35 13.03 35.94
N LYS A 440 23.63 12.64 35.76
CA LYS A 440 24.41 11.94 36.81
C LYS A 440 24.98 12.91 37.86
N CYS A 441 25.22 14.17 37.51
CA CYS A 441 25.75 15.18 38.43
C CYS A 441 24.69 15.87 39.30
N THR A 442 23.40 15.77 38.97
CA THR A 442 22.30 16.42 39.72
C THR A 442 21.61 15.53 40.76
N ARG A 443 22.33 14.56 41.35
CA ARG A 443 21.91 13.95 42.63
C ARG A 443 22.79 14.49 43.75
N PHE A 444 22.31 15.56 44.38
CA PHE A 444 22.64 15.89 45.77
C PHE A 444 21.34 15.94 46.56
#